data_AF-A0A444XJP9-F1
#
_entry.id   AF-A0A444XJP9-F1
#
_cell.length_a   1.000
_cell.length_b   1.000
_cell.length_c   1.000
_cell.angle_alpha   90.00
_cell.angle_beta   90.00
_cell.angle_gamma   90.00
#
_symmetry.space_group_name_H-M   'P 1'
#
loop_
_entity.id
_entity.type
_entity.pdbx_description
1 polymer ?
#
loop_
_entity_poly.entity_id
_entity_poly.type
_entity_poly.pdbx_seq_one_letter_code
_entity_poly.pdbx_strand_id
1 'polypeptide(L)'
;MADSSTSSTSSTSQNASKPRKRSQFRAKIKLQKIEIVVRNLHQNNIKLYVKNLKRKRSKYTQLSDKMAARNQTKDLKCATHLLSDKFRNMAEEKKAIVRDLGFGGLMHVPPLRVDHQLLRELANNFKLGENKLKTGYGSFQITPKTIGDALGINATGNLFPEKVEYKQLYKQLSDDDKIIYRRFQGKTLKSLTDEMMEIGVGSEEERLMFKRIFILYIQMAFLLPTTINKISPVHLAPIFKMDGISERNWGAHVLTFLIKGITDYQDKKKKAIDGCLFALMIIYFHLSENKGKKRAERPPKPWIANWTKEKLVERMTAEKEEILVSKHNMLLLFYLPECC
;
A
#
# COMPACT_ATOMS: atom_id res chain seq x y z
N MET A 1 68.11 101.85 -12.56
CA MET A 1 68.24 100.37 -12.45
C MET A 1 67.99 100.01 -11.00
N ALA A 2 67.22 98.95 -10.72
CA ALA A 2 67.03 98.28 -9.41
C ALA A 2 66.67 99.18 -8.20
N ASP A 3 65.51 99.03 -7.55
CA ASP A 3 65.18 97.96 -6.57
C ASP A 3 66.13 97.94 -5.36
N SER A 4 65.68 97.74 -4.10
CA SER A 4 64.35 97.70 -3.47
C SER A 4 64.55 97.49 -1.96
N SER A 5 63.46 97.44 -1.15
CA SER A 5 63.40 96.77 0.18
C SER A 5 64.20 97.45 1.33
N THR A 6 63.68 97.94 2.46
CA THR A 6 62.64 97.51 3.42
C THR A 6 62.79 96.11 4.01
N SER A 7 62.79 96.02 5.35
CA SER A 7 62.87 94.78 6.12
C SER A 7 61.95 94.83 7.36
N SER A 8 61.13 93.79 7.55
CA SER A 8 60.77 93.11 8.84
C SER A 8 60.20 93.95 10.02
N THR A 9 59.29 93.50 10.91
CA THR A 9 58.58 92.22 11.24
C THR A 9 57.48 92.57 12.29
N SER A 10 56.56 91.72 12.80
CA SER A 10 56.07 90.34 12.56
C SER A 10 54.82 90.10 13.44
N SER A 11 53.85 89.27 13.02
CA SER A 11 53.03 88.48 13.96
C SER A 11 52.27 87.32 13.28
N THR A 12 51.81 86.38 14.10
CA THR A 12 51.55 84.96 13.75
C THR A 12 50.06 84.61 13.65
N SER A 13 49.67 83.71 12.74
CA SER A 13 48.62 82.70 13.04
C SER A 13 48.73 81.45 12.14
N GLN A 14 48.39 80.29 12.67
CA GLN A 14 48.27 79.02 11.91
C GLN A 14 46.81 78.81 11.48
N ASN A 15 46.57 78.18 10.32
CA ASN A 15 45.21 77.73 9.99
C ASN A 15 45.11 76.44 9.14
N ALA A 16 44.32 75.50 9.67
CA ALA A 16 43.53 74.42 9.06
C ALA A 16 44.08 73.55 7.89
N SER A 17 44.03 72.22 8.08
CA SER A 17 44.20 71.22 7.01
C SER A 17 43.00 70.24 6.90
N LYS A 18 42.24 70.29 5.79
CA LYS A 18 41.42 69.19 5.15
C LYS A 18 40.45 69.75 4.09
N PRO A 19 40.02 68.98 3.04
CA PRO A 19 39.34 67.69 3.23
C PRO A 19 39.63 66.55 2.23
N ARG A 20 39.99 65.38 2.80
CA ARG A 20 40.13 64.07 2.13
C ARG A 20 38.77 63.34 1.89
N LYS A 21 37.64 64.07 1.88
CA LYS A 21 36.27 63.49 1.97
C LYS A 21 35.69 63.01 0.62
N ARG A 22 36.00 63.68 -0.51
CA ARG A 22 35.31 63.46 -1.80
C ARG A 22 35.65 62.11 -2.47
N SER A 23 36.87 61.61 -2.29
CA SER A 23 37.32 60.31 -2.83
C SER A 23 36.72 59.12 -2.08
N GLN A 24 36.67 59.19 -0.74
CA GLN A 24 36.06 58.16 0.10
C GLN A 24 34.58 57.94 -0.22
N PHE A 25 33.82 59.02 -0.46
CA PHE A 25 32.41 58.93 -0.86
C PHE A 25 32.23 58.21 -2.21
N ARG A 26 33.05 58.55 -3.21
CA ARG A 26 32.98 57.93 -4.55
C ARG A 26 33.38 56.44 -4.53
N ALA A 27 34.32 56.06 -3.67
CA ALA A 27 34.67 54.65 -3.43
C ALA A 27 33.54 53.88 -2.74
N LYS A 28 32.90 54.48 -1.72
CA LYS A 28 31.78 53.86 -0.98
C LYS A 28 30.56 53.58 -1.88
N ILE A 29 30.24 54.50 -2.80
CA ILE A 29 29.20 54.32 -3.82
C ILE A 29 29.56 53.20 -4.81
N LYS A 30 30.83 53.07 -5.23
CA LYS A 30 31.28 51.96 -6.09
C LYS A 30 31.14 50.61 -5.40
N LEU A 31 31.55 50.50 -4.13
CA LEU A 31 31.41 49.28 -3.33
C LEU A 31 29.94 48.86 -3.18
N GLN A 32 29.04 49.79 -2.83
CA GLN A 32 27.60 49.51 -2.74
C GLN A 32 27.00 49.02 -4.07
N LYS A 33 27.43 49.59 -5.21
CA LYS A 33 26.98 49.11 -6.53
C LYS A 33 27.47 47.70 -6.84
N ILE A 34 28.72 47.38 -6.51
CA ILE A 34 29.28 46.01 -6.68
C ILE A 34 28.51 45.02 -5.79
N GLU A 35 28.24 45.37 -4.53
CA GLU A 35 27.51 44.51 -3.60
C GLU A 35 26.09 44.18 -4.10
N ILE A 36 25.37 45.17 -4.64
CA ILE A 36 24.05 44.96 -5.26
C ILE A 36 24.14 44.00 -6.46
N VAL A 37 25.16 44.15 -7.32
CA VAL A 37 25.38 43.25 -8.47
C VAL A 37 25.67 41.82 -8.02
N VAL A 38 26.50 41.63 -6.99
CA VAL A 38 26.82 40.31 -6.42
C VAL A 38 25.57 39.65 -5.80
N ARG A 39 24.77 40.39 -5.04
CA ARG A 39 23.49 39.88 -4.48
C ARG A 39 22.51 39.46 -5.59
N ASN A 40 22.41 40.24 -6.68
CA ASN A 40 21.56 39.92 -7.83
C ASN A 40 22.04 38.66 -8.58
N LEU A 41 23.35 38.51 -8.79
CA LEU A 41 23.95 37.30 -9.36
C LEU A 41 23.66 36.07 -8.50
N HIS A 42 23.83 36.17 -7.19
CA HIS A 42 23.54 35.08 -6.25
C HIS A 42 22.05 34.68 -6.28
N GLN A 43 21.11 35.64 -6.23
CA GLN A 43 19.68 35.33 -6.35
C GLN A 43 19.32 34.71 -7.71
N ASN A 44 19.94 35.15 -8.81
CA ASN A 44 19.68 34.57 -10.13
C ASN A 44 20.19 33.12 -10.22
N ASN A 45 21.35 32.82 -9.64
CA ASN A 45 21.87 31.45 -9.55
C ASN A 45 20.95 30.54 -8.69
N ILE A 46 20.45 31.04 -7.55
CA ILE A 46 19.45 30.31 -6.74
C ILE A 46 18.17 30.05 -7.55
N LYS A 47 17.64 31.06 -8.25
CA LYS A 47 16.43 30.91 -9.10
C LYS A 47 16.65 29.86 -10.20
N LEU A 48 17.82 29.84 -10.83
CA LEU A 48 18.22 28.83 -11.83
C LEU A 48 18.28 27.42 -11.22
N TYR A 49 18.93 27.27 -10.06
CA TYR A 49 19.03 25.99 -9.36
C TYR A 49 17.65 25.44 -8.95
N VAL A 50 16.79 26.28 -8.35
CA VAL A 50 15.41 25.93 -7.99
C VAL A 50 14.57 25.58 -9.23
N LYS A 51 14.72 26.31 -10.35
CA LYS A 51 14.04 26.00 -11.62
C LYS A 51 14.48 24.64 -12.18
N ASN A 52 15.77 24.31 -12.07
CA ASN A 52 16.31 23.02 -12.50
C ASN A 52 15.88 21.86 -11.58
N LEU A 53 15.81 22.08 -10.26
CA LEU A 53 15.22 21.11 -9.32
C LEU A 53 13.74 20.85 -9.62
N LYS A 54 12.93 21.90 -9.85
CA LYS A 54 11.51 21.74 -10.23
C LYS A 54 11.36 20.98 -11.56
N ARG A 55 12.19 21.26 -12.57
CA ARG A 55 12.22 20.51 -13.84
C ARG A 55 12.63 19.05 -13.66
N LYS A 56 13.68 18.77 -12.88
CA LYS A 56 14.08 17.39 -12.53
C LYS A 56 12.93 16.65 -11.84
N ARG A 57 12.36 17.22 -10.77
CA ARG A 57 11.20 16.67 -10.05
C ARG A 57 10.05 16.35 -11.01
N SER A 58 9.65 17.29 -11.87
CA SER A 58 8.60 17.08 -12.88
C SER A 58 8.92 15.94 -13.85
N LYS A 59 10.15 15.85 -14.36
CA LYS A 59 10.58 14.75 -15.25
C LYS A 59 10.54 13.38 -14.54
N TYR A 60 10.91 13.33 -13.27
CA TYR A 60 10.79 12.11 -12.44
C TYR A 60 9.34 11.77 -12.11
N THR A 61 8.48 12.75 -11.80
CA THR A 61 7.03 12.54 -11.64
C THR A 61 6.44 11.97 -12.92
N GLN A 62 6.72 12.54 -14.09
CA GLN A 62 6.27 11.99 -15.38
C GLN A 62 6.81 10.57 -15.68
N LEU A 63 8.02 10.23 -15.24
CA LEU A 63 8.57 8.88 -15.35
C LEU A 63 7.86 7.91 -14.40
N SER A 64 7.62 8.32 -13.16
CA SER A 64 6.81 7.58 -12.17
C SER A 64 5.39 7.35 -12.68
N ASP A 65 4.75 8.38 -13.23
CA ASP A 65 3.40 8.31 -13.80
C ASP A 65 3.36 7.41 -15.04
N LYS A 66 4.41 7.42 -15.89
CA LYS A 66 4.54 6.47 -17.01
C LYS A 66 4.78 5.03 -16.54
N MET A 67 5.50 4.82 -15.43
CA MET A 67 5.64 3.49 -14.81
C MET A 67 4.32 3.05 -14.14
N ALA A 68 3.59 3.96 -13.50
CA ALA A 68 2.27 3.71 -12.92
C ALA A 68 1.24 3.39 -14.01
N ALA A 69 1.28 4.11 -15.14
CA ALA A 69 0.47 3.84 -16.33
C ALA A 69 0.79 2.48 -16.95
N ARG A 70 2.07 2.10 -17.06
CA ARG A 70 2.47 0.73 -17.44
C ARG A 70 2.02 -0.35 -16.44
N ASN A 71 1.76 0.02 -15.19
CA ASN A 71 1.26 -0.86 -14.13
C ASN A 71 -0.27 -0.74 -13.90
N GLN A 72 -1.03 -0.14 -14.82
CA GLN A 72 -2.48 0.01 -14.66
C GLN A 72 -3.23 -1.34 -14.71
N THR A 73 -3.49 -1.86 -13.50
CA THR A 73 -4.79 -2.38 -13.07
C THR A 73 -5.40 -3.55 -13.86
N LYS A 74 -4.62 -4.63 -14.05
CA LYS A 74 -5.18 -6.00 -14.27
C LYS A 74 -4.53 -7.11 -13.42
N ASP A 75 -3.37 -6.84 -12.81
CA ASP A 75 -2.53 -7.87 -12.17
C ASP A 75 -2.89 -8.21 -10.72
N LEU A 76 -3.64 -7.35 -10.03
CA LEU A 76 -3.96 -7.49 -8.60
C LEU A 76 -5.45 -7.25 -8.37
N LYS A 77 -6.10 -8.15 -7.62
CA LYS A 77 -7.49 -7.96 -7.15
C LYS A 77 -7.50 -7.63 -5.65
N CYS A 78 -7.66 -6.36 -5.34
CA CYS A 78 -7.85 -5.88 -3.97
C CYS A 78 -8.86 -4.71 -3.95
N ALA A 79 -10.16 -5.04 -3.98
CA ALA A 79 -11.25 -4.07 -4.04
C ALA A 79 -12.00 -3.99 -2.70
N THR A 80 -11.31 -3.59 -1.63
CA THR A 80 -11.88 -3.56 -0.26
C THR A 80 -13.10 -2.65 -0.14
N HIS A 81 -13.16 -1.54 -0.88
CA HIS A 81 -14.37 -0.72 -0.99
C HIS A 81 -15.60 -1.52 -1.44
N LEU A 82 -15.51 -2.38 -2.46
CA LEU A 82 -16.65 -3.18 -2.92
C LEU A 82 -17.14 -4.16 -1.84
N LEU A 83 -16.23 -4.76 -1.08
CA LEU A 83 -16.57 -5.65 0.03
C LEU A 83 -17.24 -4.88 1.18
N SER A 84 -16.65 -3.75 1.58
CA SER A 84 -17.14 -2.88 2.64
C SER A 84 -18.52 -2.29 2.31
N ASP A 85 -18.74 -1.88 1.06
CA ASP A 85 -20.04 -1.40 0.57
C ASP A 85 -21.11 -2.49 0.60
N LYS A 86 -20.76 -3.74 0.27
CA LYS A 86 -21.68 -4.89 0.35
C LYS A 86 -22.01 -5.26 1.79
N PHE A 87 -21.05 -5.25 2.72
CA PHE A 87 -21.35 -5.43 4.14
C PHE A 87 -22.21 -4.29 4.69
N ARG A 88 -21.92 -3.02 4.37
CA ARG A 88 -22.72 -1.88 4.84
C ARG A 88 -24.20 -2.02 4.46
N ASN A 89 -24.46 -2.36 3.19
CA ASN A 89 -25.80 -2.42 2.62
C ASN A 89 -26.51 -3.79 2.81
N MET A 90 -25.90 -4.75 3.50
CA MET A 90 -26.48 -6.06 3.79
C MET A 90 -27.47 -5.98 4.97
N ALA A 91 -28.59 -6.69 4.90
CA ALA A 91 -29.56 -6.80 5.99
C ALA A 91 -28.94 -7.40 7.27
N GLU A 92 -29.41 -7.00 8.45
CA GLU A 92 -28.82 -7.47 9.72
C GLU A 92 -28.98 -8.98 9.95
N GLU A 93 -30.05 -9.59 9.46
CA GLU A 93 -30.25 -11.06 9.51
C GLU A 93 -29.14 -11.80 8.72
N LYS A 94 -28.84 -11.31 7.51
CA LYS A 94 -27.73 -11.80 6.68
C LYS A 94 -26.38 -11.57 7.36
N LYS A 95 -26.18 -10.41 8.00
CA LYS A 95 -24.97 -10.12 8.80
C LYS A 95 -24.83 -11.04 10.01
N ALA A 96 -25.91 -11.39 10.70
CA ALA A 96 -25.89 -12.38 11.78
C ALA A 96 -25.35 -13.72 11.27
N ILE A 97 -25.91 -14.24 10.17
CA ILE A 97 -25.43 -15.48 9.53
C ILE A 97 -23.93 -15.38 9.15
N VAL A 98 -23.45 -14.23 8.67
CA VAL A 98 -22.01 -14.03 8.36
C VAL A 98 -21.14 -14.06 9.63
N ARG A 99 -21.64 -13.57 10.76
CA ARG A 99 -20.94 -13.64 12.06
C ARG A 99 -20.89 -15.10 12.54
N ASP A 100 -21.99 -15.83 12.44
CA ASP A 100 -22.09 -17.26 12.82
C ASP A 100 -21.19 -18.16 11.96
N LEU A 101 -21.02 -17.83 10.68
CA LEU A 101 -20.05 -18.48 9.80
C LEU A 101 -18.58 -18.19 10.16
N GLY A 102 -18.30 -17.33 11.14
CA GLY A 102 -16.95 -16.99 11.59
C GLY A 102 -16.27 -15.88 10.77
N PHE A 103 -17.02 -15.10 9.99
CA PHE A 103 -16.48 -14.02 9.13
C PHE A 103 -16.82 -12.61 9.63
N GLY A 104 -17.34 -12.46 10.86
CA GLY A 104 -17.66 -11.16 11.44
C GLY A 104 -16.49 -10.16 11.43
N GLY A 105 -15.25 -10.64 11.57
CA GLY A 105 -14.04 -9.81 11.47
C GLY A 105 -13.89 -9.06 10.14
N LEU A 106 -14.41 -9.63 9.04
CA LEU A 106 -14.33 -9.02 7.71
C LEU A 106 -15.27 -7.82 7.55
N MET A 107 -16.26 -7.63 8.43
CA MET A 107 -17.10 -6.41 8.43
C MET A 107 -16.31 -5.16 8.81
N HIS A 108 -15.17 -5.31 9.48
CA HIS A 108 -14.27 -4.20 9.77
C HIS A 108 -13.36 -3.82 8.59
N VAL A 109 -13.45 -4.49 7.43
CA VAL A 109 -12.69 -4.09 6.23
C VAL A 109 -13.12 -2.67 5.80
N PRO A 110 -12.22 -1.68 5.87
CA PRO A 110 -12.59 -0.30 5.56
C PRO A 110 -12.73 -0.07 4.04
N PRO A 111 -13.51 0.94 3.62
CA PRO A 111 -13.73 1.23 2.20
C PRO A 111 -12.58 2.07 1.63
N LEU A 112 -11.51 1.41 1.16
CA LEU A 112 -10.38 2.06 0.50
C LEU A 112 -10.04 1.49 -0.88
N ARG A 113 -9.11 2.17 -1.56
CA ARG A 113 -8.34 1.66 -2.69
C ARG A 113 -6.92 1.44 -2.17
N VAL A 114 -6.42 0.22 -2.31
CA VAL A 114 -5.12 -0.19 -1.77
C VAL A 114 -4.03 0.12 -2.80
N ASP A 115 -2.87 0.58 -2.36
CA ASP A 115 -1.77 0.87 -3.28
C ASP A 115 -1.17 -0.43 -3.85
N HIS A 116 -1.33 -0.61 -5.17
CA HIS A 116 -0.86 -1.81 -5.87
C HIS A 116 0.68 -1.94 -5.91
N GLN A 117 1.43 -0.83 -5.80
CA GLN A 117 2.88 -0.88 -5.70
C GLN A 117 3.28 -1.43 -4.33
N LEU A 118 2.65 -0.97 -3.24
CA LEU A 118 2.89 -1.51 -1.90
C LEU A 118 2.61 -3.02 -1.85
N LEU A 119 1.45 -3.46 -2.36
CA LEU A 119 1.12 -4.90 -2.39
C LEU A 119 2.14 -5.72 -3.20
N ARG A 120 2.66 -5.17 -4.31
CA ARG A 120 3.70 -5.81 -5.10
C ARG A 120 5.04 -5.87 -4.36
N GLU A 121 5.43 -4.83 -3.62
CA GLU A 121 6.65 -4.90 -2.79
C GLU A 121 6.50 -5.87 -1.61
N LEU A 122 5.33 -5.99 -0.99
CA LEU A 122 5.06 -7.02 0.01
C LEU A 122 5.19 -8.43 -0.60
N ALA A 123 4.69 -8.64 -1.82
CA ALA A 123 4.88 -9.89 -2.55
C ALA A 123 6.35 -10.14 -2.90
N ASN A 124 7.12 -9.15 -3.36
CA ASN A 124 8.56 -9.27 -3.65
C ASN A 124 9.39 -9.65 -2.41
N ASN A 125 9.01 -9.12 -1.25
CA ASN A 125 9.75 -9.30 0.00
C ASN A 125 9.31 -10.54 0.81
N PHE A 126 8.26 -11.25 0.37
CA PHE A 126 7.87 -12.53 0.94
C PHE A 126 8.89 -13.61 0.55
N LYS A 127 9.43 -14.32 1.54
CA LYS A 127 10.35 -15.45 1.35
C LYS A 127 9.58 -16.76 1.39
N LEU A 128 9.44 -17.36 0.22
CA LEU A 128 8.90 -18.70 0.01
C LEU A 128 9.74 -19.75 0.77
N GLY A 129 9.13 -20.88 1.13
CA GLY A 129 9.75 -21.91 1.97
C GLY A 129 9.79 -21.54 3.46
N GLU A 130 10.31 -20.35 3.80
CA GLU A 130 10.29 -19.83 5.18
C GLU A 130 8.90 -19.31 5.61
N ASN A 131 8.05 -18.92 4.65
CA ASN A 131 6.80 -18.19 4.88
C ASN A 131 7.00 -16.90 5.70
N LYS A 132 8.09 -16.16 5.44
CA LYS A 132 8.44 -14.92 6.16
C LYS A 132 8.37 -13.71 5.26
N LEU A 133 7.73 -12.64 5.74
CA LEU A 133 7.81 -11.32 5.12
C LEU A 133 9.06 -10.59 5.64
N LYS A 134 9.99 -10.22 4.76
CA LYS A 134 11.15 -9.37 5.11
C LYS A 134 10.77 -7.90 4.93
N THR A 135 11.22 -7.03 5.83
CA THR A 135 10.91 -5.59 5.81
C THR A 135 12.07 -4.82 6.44
N GLY A 136 12.13 -3.49 6.25
CA GLY A 136 13.06 -2.64 7.02
C GLY A 136 12.85 -2.73 8.53
N TYR A 137 11.64 -3.06 8.97
CA TYR A 137 11.27 -3.26 10.36
C TYR A 137 11.65 -4.65 10.91
N GLY A 138 12.07 -5.60 10.06
CA GLY A 138 12.49 -6.94 10.45
C GLY A 138 11.83 -8.06 9.63
N SER A 139 11.95 -9.29 10.13
CA SER A 139 11.42 -10.51 9.48
C SER A 139 10.20 -11.04 10.24
N PHE A 140 9.02 -11.03 9.62
CA PHE A 140 7.77 -11.47 10.23
C PHE A 140 7.37 -12.85 9.74
N GLN A 141 7.19 -13.81 10.65
CA GLN A 141 6.66 -15.14 10.31
C GLN A 141 5.17 -15.06 9.99
N ILE A 142 4.79 -15.52 8.82
CA ILE A 142 3.39 -15.66 8.41
C ILE A 142 2.97 -17.11 8.65
N THR A 143 1.83 -17.26 9.32
CA THR A 143 1.22 -18.54 9.75
C THR A 143 -0.30 -18.48 9.54
N PRO A 144 -1.01 -19.62 9.54
CA PRO A 144 -2.48 -19.63 9.54
C PRO A 144 -3.05 -18.73 10.64
N LYS A 145 -2.46 -18.80 11.83
CA LYS A 145 -2.86 -18.03 13.00
C LYS A 145 -2.65 -16.53 12.83
N THR A 146 -1.57 -16.06 12.19
CA THR A 146 -1.42 -14.62 11.92
C THR A 146 -2.42 -14.10 10.88
N ILE A 147 -2.85 -14.93 9.93
CA ILE A 147 -3.92 -14.58 8.99
C ILE A 147 -5.26 -14.48 9.72
N GLY A 148 -5.59 -15.45 10.57
CA GLY A 148 -6.78 -15.42 11.41
C GLY A 148 -6.80 -14.25 12.39
N ASP A 149 -5.68 -14.01 13.08
CA ASP A 149 -5.48 -12.89 14.02
C ASP A 149 -5.62 -11.53 13.31
N ALA A 150 -5.22 -11.43 12.03
CA ALA A 150 -5.33 -10.20 11.24
C ALA A 150 -6.74 -9.93 10.72
N LEU A 151 -7.39 -10.93 10.13
CA LEU A 151 -8.68 -10.79 9.43
C LEU A 151 -9.90 -11.07 10.30
N GLY A 152 -9.74 -11.78 11.42
CA GLY A 152 -10.87 -12.25 12.25
C GLY A 152 -11.64 -13.38 11.59
N ILE A 153 -10.90 -14.38 11.14
CA ILE A 153 -11.40 -15.64 10.58
C ILE A 153 -10.77 -16.81 11.34
N ASN A 154 -11.44 -17.97 11.35
CA ASN A 154 -10.91 -19.15 12.02
C ASN A 154 -9.58 -19.61 11.39
N ALA A 155 -8.61 -19.97 12.24
CA ALA A 155 -7.28 -20.45 11.86
C ALA A 155 -6.90 -21.76 12.57
N THR A 156 -7.88 -22.46 13.13
CA THR A 156 -7.74 -23.78 13.78
C THR A 156 -8.67 -24.79 13.09
N GLY A 157 -8.71 -26.03 13.60
CA GLY A 157 -9.51 -27.10 13.04
C GLY A 157 -8.92 -27.68 11.74
N ASN A 158 -9.75 -28.47 11.05
CA ASN A 158 -9.32 -29.27 9.91
C ASN A 158 -8.98 -28.40 8.68
N LEU A 159 -7.90 -28.77 8.00
CA LEU A 159 -7.49 -28.16 6.73
C LEU A 159 -8.52 -28.42 5.61
N PHE A 160 -8.49 -27.58 4.59
CA PHE A 160 -9.14 -27.86 3.31
C PHE A 160 -8.24 -28.78 2.46
N PRO A 161 -8.79 -29.67 1.62
CA PRO A 161 -7.98 -30.49 0.71
C PRO A 161 -7.16 -29.62 -0.26
N GLU A 162 -5.84 -29.81 -0.29
CA GLU A 162 -4.96 -29.04 -1.20
C GLU A 162 -5.22 -29.36 -2.68
N LYS A 163 -5.64 -30.60 -2.97
CA LYS A 163 -6.02 -31.06 -4.30
C LYS A 163 -7.50 -31.44 -4.29
N VAL A 164 -8.25 -30.78 -5.14
CA VAL A 164 -9.63 -31.15 -5.49
C VAL A 164 -9.61 -31.59 -6.94
N GLU A 165 -9.64 -32.90 -7.17
CA GLU A 165 -9.85 -33.45 -8.51
C GLU A 165 -11.30 -33.19 -8.92
N TYR A 166 -11.54 -32.18 -9.78
CA TYR A 166 -12.91 -31.73 -10.07
C TYR A 166 -13.79 -32.77 -10.76
N LYS A 167 -13.20 -33.66 -11.57
CA LYS A 167 -13.90 -34.82 -12.13
C LYS A 167 -14.31 -35.82 -11.05
N GLN A 168 -13.50 -35.98 -10.00
CA GLN A 168 -13.78 -36.86 -8.88
C GLN A 168 -14.80 -36.24 -7.92
N LEU A 169 -14.66 -34.94 -7.61
CA LEU A 169 -15.64 -34.16 -6.84
C LEU A 169 -17.04 -34.31 -7.44
N TYR A 170 -17.20 -33.99 -8.73
CA TYR A 170 -18.51 -34.07 -9.40
C TYR A 170 -19.11 -35.48 -9.41
N LYS A 171 -18.27 -36.52 -9.56
CA LYS A 171 -18.69 -37.93 -9.47
C LYS A 171 -19.13 -38.34 -8.06
N GLN A 172 -18.65 -37.67 -7.02
CA GLN A 172 -18.96 -37.94 -5.62
C GLN A 172 -20.15 -37.10 -5.08
N LEU A 173 -20.68 -36.15 -5.86
CA LEU A 173 -21.86 -35.38 -5.47
C LEU A 173 -23.13 -36.24 -5.55
N SER A 174 -24.07 -35.98 -4.63
CA SER A 174 -25.46 -36.43 -4.77
C SER A 174 -26.13 -35.77 -5.99
N ASP A 175 -27.28 -36.26 -6.42
CA ASP A 175 -27.99 -35.66 -7.56
C ASP A 175 -28.48 -34.22 -7.24
N ASP A 176 -28.84 -33.95 -5.99
CA ASP A 176 -29.15 -32.59 -5.50
C ASP A 176 -27.93 -31.68 -5.58
N ASP A 177 -26.77 -32.13 -5.09
CA ASP A 177 -25.54 -31.35 -5.19
C ASP A 177 -25.08 -31.16 -6.65
N LYS A 178 -25.42 -32.07 -7.58
CA LYS A 178 -25.24 -31.83 -9.03
C LYS A 178 -26.16 -30.75 -9.57
N ILE A 179 -27.36 -30.52 -9.00
CA ILE A 179 -28.21 -29.37 -9.35
C ILE A 179 -27.54 -28.09 -8.87
N ILE A 180 -27.05 -28.06 -7.62
CA ILE A 180 -26.35 -26.91 -7.03
C ILE A 180 -25.05 -26.59 -7.79
N TYR A 181 -24.28 -27.62 -8.18
CA TYR A 181 -23.10 -27.47 -9.03
C TYR A 181 -23.45 -26.79 -10.37
N ARG A 182 -24.50 -27.27 -11.05
CA ARG A 182 -24.98 -26.69 -12.32
C ARG A 182 -25.47 -25.24 -12.14
N ARG A 183 -26.13 -24.91 -11.03
CA ARG A 183 -26.55 -23.53 -10.68
C ARG A 183 -25.38 -22.54 -10.63
N PHE A 184 -24.22 -22.97 -10.17
CA PHE A 184 -23.03 -22.11 -10.06
C PHE A 184 -22.07 -22.21 -11.25
N GLN A 185 -22.16 -23.26 -12.06
CA GLN A 185 -21.26 -23.44 -13.20
C GLN A 185 -21.29 -22.23 -14.15
N GLY A 186 -20.12 -21.62 -14.39
CA GLY A 186 -19.97 -20.48 -15.30
C GLY A 186 -20.41 -19.12 -14.75
N LYS A 187 -21.06 -19.04 -13.58
CA LYS A 187 -21.43 -17.76 -12.95
C LYS A 187 -20.20 -16.88 -12.69
N THR A 188 -20.43 -15.57 -12.70
CA THR A 188 -19.40 -14.55 -12.44
C THR A 188 -19.52 -14.01 -11.02
N LEU A 189 -18.44 -13.40 -10.51
CA LEU A 189 -18.46 -12.68 -9.24
C LEU A 189 -19.59 -11.64 -9.18
N LYS A 190 -19.88 -10.94 -10.29
CA LYS A 190 -21.01 -9.99 -10.35
C LYS A 190 -22.33 -10.71 -10.08
N SER A 191 -22.65 -11.74 -10.86
CA SER A 191 -23.89 -12.53 -10.70
C SER A 191 -24.03 -13.12 -9.29
N LEU A 192 -22.95 -13.63 -8.69
CA LEU A 192 -22.96 -14.07 -7.28
C LEU A 192 -23.23 -12.92 -6.31
N THR A 193 -22.65 -11.74 -6.56
CA THR A 193 -22.80 -10.57 -5.69
C THR A 193 -24.22 -10.04 -5.72
N ASP A 194 -24.88 -10.08 -6.87
CA ASP A 194 -26.26 -9.63 -7.03
C ASP A 194 -27.21 -10.65 -6.35
N GLU A 195 -27.07 -11.96 -6.65
CA GLU A 195 -27.82 -13.06 -6.03
C GLU A 195 -27.67 -13.11 -4.49
N MET A 196 -26.47 -12.81 -3.95
CA MET A 196 -26.22 -12.70 -2.50
C MET A 196 -27.05 -11.60 -1.83
N MET A 197 -27.25 -10.48 -2.51
CA MET A 197 -28.02 -9.35 -1.98
C MET A 197 -29.52 -9.61 -2.11
N GLU A 198 -29.96 -10.25 -3.19
CA GLU A 198 -31.37 -10.52 -3.52
C GLU A 198 -32.00 -11.68 -2.74
N ILE A 199 -31.27 -12.79 -2.51
CA ILE A 199 -31.86 -14.00 -1.91
C ILE A 199 -32.45 -13.74 -0.51
N GLY A 200 -33.59 -14.35 -0.18
CA GLY A 200 -34.14 -14.31 1.18
C GLY A 200 -33.28 -15.04 2.21
N VAL A 201 -33.70 -14.98 3.47
CA VAL A 201 -33.18 -15.78 4.59
C VAL A 201 -34.30 -16.19 5.54
N GLY A 202 -35.54 -16.29 5.03
CA GLY A 202 -36.72 -16.63 5.83
C GLY A 202 -36.81 -18.13 6.12
N SER A 203 -36.59 -18.97 5.10
CA SER A 203 -36.59 -20.43 5.24
C SER A 203 -35.18 -21.01 5.46
N GLU A 204 -35.08 -22.23 5.98
CA GLU A 204 -33.79 -22.91 6.16
C GLU A 204 -33.09 -23.20 4.82
N GLU A 205 -33.84 -23.47 3.75
CA GLU A 205 -33.31 -23.64 2.41
C GLU A 205 -32.69 -22.34 1.87
N GLU A 206 -33.37 -21.21 2.08
CA GLU A 206 -32.85 -19.88 1.76
C GLU A 206 -31.61 -19.55 2.58
N ARG A 207 -31.63 -19.80 3.90
CA ARG A 207 -30.46 -19.60 4.77
C ARG A 207 -29.27 -20.45 4.32
N LEU A 208 -29.47 -21.73 4.01
CA LEU A 208 -28.42 -22.62 3.52
C LEU A 208 -27.87 -22.16 2.15
N MET A 209 -28.76 -21.74 1.25
CA MET A 209 -28.34 -21.25 -0.06
C MET A 209 -27.61 -19.91 0.05
N PHE A 210 -28.06 -18.98 0.90
CA PHE A 210 -27.34 -17.75 1.23
C PHE A 210 -25.96 -18.04 1.81
N LYS A 211 -25.84 -18.96 2.79
CA LYS A 211 -24.53 -19.39 3.35
C LYS A 211 -23.59 -19.87 2.24
N ARG A 212 -24.07 -20.74 1.32
CA ARG A 212 -23.29 -21.24 0.16
C ARG A 212 -22.87 -20.11 -0.80
N ILE A 213 -23.79 -19.21 -1.17
CA ILE A 213 -23.49 -18.05 -2.03
C ILE A 213 -22.47 -17.13 -1.37
N PHE A 214 -22.62 -16.82 -0.08
CA PHE A 214 -21.69 -15.99 0.68
C PHE A 214 -20.29 -16.60 0.73
N ILE A 215 -20.17 -17.91 0.99
CA ILE A 215 -18.90 -18.63 0.97
C ILE A 215 -18.23 -18.55 -0.42
N LEU A 216 -18.97 -18.68 -1.52
CA LEU A 216 -18.42 -18.46 -2.87
C LEU A 216 -17.96 -17.01 -3.08
N TYR A 217 -18.81 -16.05 -2.72
CA TYR A 217 -18.54 -14.62 -2.87
C TYR A 217 -17.27 -14.20 -2.09
N ILE A 218 -17.16 -14.55 -0.82
CA ILE A 218 -16.07 -14.07 0.04
C ILE A 218 -14.72 -14.68 -0.33
N GLN A 219 -14.71 -15.93 -0.80
CA GLN A 219 -13.54 -16.55 -1.43
C GLN A 219 -13.11 -15.78 -2.67
N MET A 220 -14.02 -15.58 -3.63
CA MET A 220 -13.71 -14.93 -4.91
C MET A 220 -13.35 -13.44 -4.81
N ALA A 221 -14.01 -12.72 -3.90
CA ALA A 221 -13.87 -11.28 -3.76
C ALA A 221 -12.62 -10.88 -2.95
N PHE A 222 -12.22 -11.70 -1.97
CA PHE A 222 -11.32 -11.22 -0.92
C PHE A 222 -10.33 -12.26 -0.35
N LEU A 223 -10.77 -13.48 -0.01
CA LEU A 223 -9.91 -14.46 0.68
C LEU A 223 -8.97 -15.20 -0.29
N LEU A 224 -9.49 -15.63 -1.43
CA LEU A 224 -8.80 -16.40 -2.47
C LEU A 224 -8.91 -15.71 -3.85
N PRO A 225 -8.72 -14.37 -3.95
CA PRO A 225 -9.04 -13.64 -5.17
C PRO A 225 -8.14 -14.10 -6.31
N THR A 226 -8.75 -14.47 -7.42
CA THR A 226 -8.03 -14.85 -8.66
C THR A 226 -8.27 -13.82 -9.74
N THR A 227 -7.37 -13.67 -10.71
CA THR A 227 -7.63 -12.81 -11.89
C THR A 227 -8.93 -13.16 -12.62
N ILE A 228 -9.29 -14.44 -12.68
CA ILE A 228 -10.50 -14.95 -13.32
C ILE A 228 -11.76 -14.40 -12.61
N ASN A 229 -12.76 -13.96 -13.38
CA ASN A 229 -14.02 -13.41 -12.85
C ASN A 229 -15.16 -14.44 -12.74
N LYS A 230 -15.00 -15.62 -13.34
CA LYS A 230 -15.90 -16.77 -13.21
C LYS A 230 -15.56 -17.59 -11.97
N ILE A 231 -16.54 -18.31 -11.43
CA ILE A 231 -16.32 -19.28 -10.34
C ILE A 231 -15.31 -20.31 -10.81
N SER A 232 -14.12 -20.29 -10.19
CA SER A 232 -13.14 -21.36 -10.37
C SER A 232 -13.48 -22.54 -9.46
N PRO A 233 -13.13 -23.79 -9.84
CA PRO A 233 -13.56 -24.94 -9.06
C PRO A 233 -12.94 -25.08 -7.66
N VAL A 234 -11.85 -24.36 -7.33
CA VAL A 234 -11.32 -24.31 -5.94
C VAL A 234 -12.32 -23.66 -4.97
N HIS A 235 -13.16 -22.71 -5.44
CA HIS A 235 -14.18 -22.09 -4.59
C HIS A 235 -15.42 -22.97 -4.39
N LEU A 236 -15.62 -23.98 -5.25
CA LEU A 236 -16.81 -24.86 -5.23
C LEU A 236 -16.72 -25.96 -4.16
N ALA A 237 -15.53 -26.50 -3.87
CA ALA A 237 -15.41 -27.61 -2.93
C ALA A 237 -15.97 -27.31 -1.51
N PRO A 238 -15.78 -26.10 -0.94
CA PRO A 238 -16.36 -25.77 0.38
C PRO A 238 -17.89 -25.78 0.45
N ILE A 239 -18.61 -25.42 -0.63
CA ILE A 239 -20.10 -25.29 -0.55
C ILE A 239 -20.84 -26.63 -0.50
N PHE A 240 -20.16 -27.74 -0.79
CA PHE A 240 -20.70 -29.10 -0.67
C PHE A 240 -20.39 -29.73 0.70
N LYS A 241 -19.68 -29.03 1.60
CA LYS A 241 -19.36 -29.49 2.95
C LYS A 241 -19.62 -28.35 3.95
N MET A 242 -20.90 -28.00 4.08
CA MET A 242 -21.37 -26.91 4.92
C MET A 242 -21.32 -27.24 6.43
N ASP A 243 -21.34 -28.52 6.79
CA ASP A 243 -21.23 -28.95 8.19
C ASP A 243 -19.82 -28.66 8.73
N GLY A 244 -19.76 -27.95 9.86
CA GLY A 244 -18.51 -27.47 10.45
C GLY A 244 -17.74 -26.48 9.56
N ILE A 245 -18.37 -25.81 8.59
CA ILE A 245 -17.68 -24.92 7.65
C ILE A 245 -17.01 -23.72 8.34
N SER A 246 -17.58 -23.23 9.45
CA SER A 246 -17.00 -22.19 10.32
C SER A 246 -15.78 -22.70 11.11
N GLU A 247 -15.77 -23.99 11.45
CA GLU A 247 -14.70 -24.66 12.20
C GLU A 247 -13.50 -25.07 11.33
N ARG A 248 -13.60 -24.92 10.01
CA ARG A 248 -12.48 -25.15 9.08
C ARG A 248 -11.38 -24.10 9.20
N ASN A 249 -10.16 -24.51 8.88
CA ASN A 249 -8.98 -23.65 8.98
C ASN A 249 -8.87 -22.67 7.79
N TRP A 250 -9.71 -21.62 7.81
CA TRP A 250 -9.71 -20.56 6.79
C TRP A 250 -8.39 -19.79 6.73
N GLY A 251 -7.75 -19.55 7.88
CA GLY A 251 -6.42 -18.93 7.95
C GLY A 251 -5.35 -19.73 7.18
N ALA A 252 -5.37 -21.06 7.27
CA ALA A 252 -4.48 -21.92 6.49
C ALA A 252 -4.86 -21.92 5.02
N HIS A 253 -6.16 -21.96 4.68
CA HIS A 253 -6.60 -21.95 3.29
C HIS A 253 -6.17 -20.69 2.53
N VAL A 254 -6.35 -19.52 3.16
CA VAL A 254 -5.86 -18.23 2.66
C VAL A 254 -4.34 -18.23 2.53
N LEU A 255 -3.61 -18.75 3.52
CA LEU A 255 -2.15 -18.79 3.48
C LEU A 255 -1.61 -19.68 2.36
N THR A 256 -2.12 -20.91 2.20
CA THR A 256 -1.73 -21.82 1.11
C THR A 256 -2.00 -21.20 -0.26
N PHE A 257 -3.15 -20.54 -0.42
CA PHE A 257 -3.51 -19.89 -1.68
C PHE A 257 -2.64 -18.67 -1.98
N LEU A 258 -2.35 -17.85 -0.96
CA LEU A 258 -1.44 -16.72 -1.01
C LEU A 258 -0.01 -17.13 -1.36
N ILE A 259 0.53 -18.18 -0.71
CA ILE A 259 1.86 -18.73 -1.01
C ILE A 259 1.89 -19.17 -2.47
N LYS A 260 0.90 -19.94 -2.94
CA LYS A 260 0.82 -20.38 -4.34
C LYS A 260 0.79 -19.20 -5.31
N GLY A 261 0.02 -18.15 -5.01
CA GLY A 261 -0.04 -16.94 -5.83
C GLY A 261 1.29 -16.20 -5.91
N ILE A 262 2.00 -16.07 -4.78
CA ILE A 262 3.33 -15.47 -4.73
C ILE A 262 4.37 -16.36 -5.43
N THR A 263 4.32 -17.69 -5.30
CA THR A 263 5.17 -18.63 -6.06
C THR A 263 4.96 -18.52 -7.57
N ASP A 264 3.69 -18.48 -8.00
CA ASP A 264 3.36 -18.31 -9.42
C ASP A 264 3.85 -16.94 -9.96
N TYR A 265 3.89 -15.90 -9.13
CA TYR A 265 4.44 -14.58 -9.46
C TYR A 265 5.99 -14.54 -9.45
N GLN A 266 6.62 -14.92 -8.35
CA GLN A 266 8.06 -14.84 -8.14
C GLN A 266 8.83 -15.83 -9.01
N ASP A 267 8.45 -17.11 -9.02
CA ASP A 267 9.24 -18.17 -9.63
C ASP A 267 8.81 -18.37 -11.09
N LYS A 268 7.50 -18.47 -11.34
CA LYS A 268 6.94 -18.71 -12.68
C LYS A 268 6.70 -17.44 -13.49
N LYS A 269 7.12 -16.28 -12.96
CA LYS A 269 7.07 -14.95 -13.61
C LYS A 269 5.69 -14.56 -14.17
N LYS A 270 4.59 -15.05 -13.56
CA LYS A 270 3.25 -14.57 -13.94
C LYS A 270 3.14 -13.08 -13.61
N LYS A 271 2.41 -12.32 -14.45
CA LYS A 271 2.21 -10.88 -14.22
C LYS A 271 1.31 -10.59 -13.02
N ALA A 272 0.30 -11.44 -12.84
CA ALA A 272 -0.71 -11.30 -11.81
C ALA A 272 -0.40 -12.14 -10.57
N ILE A 273 -0.84 -11.64 -9.42
CA ILE A 273 -0.71 -12.32 -8.12
C ILE A 273 -2.12 -12.64 -7.62
N ASP A 274 -2.45 -13.93 -7.61
CA ASP A 274 -3.68 -14.42 -6.98
C ASP A 274 -3.47 -14.48 -5.44
N GLY A 275 -4.56 -14.39 -4.67
CA GLY A 275 -4.54 -14.48 -3.20
C GLY A 275 -4.55 -13.15 -2.45
N CYS A 276 -4.86 -13.20 -1.15
CA CYS A 276 -5.16 -12.03 -0.33
C CYS A 276 -3.91 -11.27 0.14
N LEU A 277 -3.27 -10.50 -0.76
CA LEU A 277 -2.15 -9.60 -0.39
C LEU A 277 -2.56 -8.54 0.65
N PHE A 278 -3.85 -8.22 0.76
CA PHE A 278 -4.37 -7.32 1.81
C PHE A 278 -4.12 -7.87 3.22
N ALA A 279 -4.22 -9.19 3.41
CA ALA A 279 -3.90 -9.83 4.68
C ALA A 279 -2.43 -9.60 5.06
N LEU A 280 -1.50 -9.69 4.09
CA LEU A 280 -0.09 -9.34 4.33
C LEU A 280 0.10 -7.88 4.71
N MET A 281 -0.65 -6.95 4.10
CA MET A 281 -0.57 -5.52 4.44
C MET A 281 -1.03 -5.25 5.88
N ILE A 282 -2.15 -5.84 6.32
CA ILE A 282 -2.64 -5.69 7.71
C ILE A 282 -1.67 -6.34 8.70
N ILE A 283 -1.12 -7.52 8.40
CA ILE A 283 -0.11 -8.18 9.24
C ILE A 283 1.15 -7.31 9.32
N TYR A 284 1.63 -6.79 8.19
CA TYR A 284 2.81 -5.94 8.13
C TYR A 284 2.66 -4.70 9.01
N PHE A 285 1.61 -3.91 8.78
CA PHE A 285 1.39 -2.67 9.52
C PHE A 285 1.19 -2.92 11.01
N HIS A 286 0.43 -3.96 11.40
CA HIS A 286 0.27 -4.30 12.81
C HIS A 286 1.58 -4.71 13.46
N LEU A 287 2.39 -5.55 12.81
CA LEU A 287 3.65 -6.04 13.40
C LEU A 287 4.78 -5.02 13.39
N SER A 288 4.81 -4.08 12.44
CA SER A 288 5.79 -2.98 12.42
C SER A 288 5.48 -1.92 13.49
N GLU A 289 4.22 -1.49 13.61
CA GLU A 289 3.75 -0.51 14.62
C GLU A 289 3.85 -1.06 16.06
N ASN A 290 3.74 -2.37 16.24
CA ASN A 290 3.78 -3.03 17.55
C ASN A 290 5.07 -3.82 17.79
N LYS A 291 6.14 -3.52 17.03
CA LYS A 291 7.50 -4.00 17.29
C LYS A 291 7.98 -3.54 18.67
N GLY A 292 8.62 -4.42 19.42
CA GLY A 292 9.10 -4.14 20.79
C GLY A 292 8.03 -4.15 21.88
N LYS A 293 6.75 -3.89 21.55
CA LYS A 293 5.65 -3.91 22.53
C LYS A 293 5.37 -5.32 23.07
N LYS A 294 5.11 -5.41 24.38
CA LYS A 294 4.69 -6.65 25.05
C LYS A 294 3.32 -7.09 24.54
N ARG A 295 3.00 -8.39 24.66
CA ARG A 295 1.74 -8.95 24.13
C ARG A 295 0.48 -8.29 24.72
N ALA A 296 0.52 -7.83 25.97
CA ALA A 296 -0.59 -7.15 26.64
C ALA A 296 -0.80 -5.70 26.16
N GLU A 297 0.22 -5.06 25.58
CA GLU A 297 0.18 -3.69 25.06
C GLU A 297 -0.32 -3.63 23.60
N ARG A 298 -0.55 -4.79 22.96
CA ARG A 298 -0.95 -4.84 21.55
C ARG A 298 -2.46 -4.69 21.42
N PRO A 299 -2.93 -3.98 20.38
CA PRO A 299 -4.36 -3.86 20.09
C PRO A 299 -5.05 -5.24 20.00
N PRO A 300 -6.32 -5.34 20.42
CA PRO A 300 -7.08 -6.58 20.41
C PRO A 300 -7.27 -7.11 18.99
N LYS A 301 -7.68 -8.37 18.90
CA LYS A 301 -8.01 -9.03 17.64
C LYS A 301 -9.49 -8.81 17.28
N PRO A 302 -9.84 -8.82 15.99
CA PRO A 302 -8.93 -8.98 14.85
C PRO A 302 -8.18 -7.70 14.52
N TRP A 303 -6.93 -7.79 14.06
CA TRP A 303 -6.09 -6.61 13.92
C TRP A 303 -6.67 -5.57 12.96
N ILE A 304 -7.38 -6.00 11.92
CA ILE A 304 -8.10 -5.14 10.98
C ILE A 304 -9.10 -4.19 11.66
N ALA A 305 -9.71 -4.57 12.79
CA ALA A 305 -10.65 -3.71 13.52
C ALA A 305 -10.00 -2.46 14.13
N ASN A 306 -8.67 -2.44 14.28
CA ASN A 306 -7.92 -1.31 14.81
C ASN A 306 -7.46 -0.31 13.72
N TRP A 307 -7.69 -0.64 12.44
CA TRP A 307 -7.23 0.11 11.28
C TRP A 307 -8.40 0.86 10.63
N THR A 308 -8.55 2.15 10.96
CA THR A 308 -9.48 3.01 10.23
C THR A 308 -8.97 3.27 8.80
N LYS A 309 -9.86 3.73 7.92
CA LYS A 309 -9.52 4.10 6.54
C LYS A 309 -8.41 5.16 6.50
N GLU A 310 -8.49 6.13 7.39
CA GLU A 310 -7.60 7.28 7.50
C GLU A 310 -6.19 6.82 7.90
N LYS A 311 -6.08 6.01 8.98
CA LYS A 311 -4.81 5.42 9.43
C LYS A 311 -4.15 4.55 8.36
N LEU A 312 -4.94 3.79 7.59
CA LEU A 312 -4.41 2.99 6.47
C LEU A 312 -3.92 3.86 5.32
N VAL A 313 -4.64 4.93 4.97
CA VAL A 313 -4.21 5.87 3.91
C VAL A 313 -2.93 6.60 4.32
N GLU A 314 -2.85 7.09 5.55
CA GLU A 314 -1.64 7.68 6.13
C GLU A 314 -0.47 6.70 6.08
N ARG A 315 -0.63 5.48 6.62
CA ARG A 315 0.44 4.47 6.63
C ARG A 315 0.88 4.07 5.22
N MET A 316 -0.06 3.80 4.30
CA MET A 316 0.28 3.51 2.90
C MET A 316 1.04 4.67 2.22
N THR A 317 0.75 5.92 2.58
CA THR A 317 1.41 7.10 2.00
C THR A 317 2.86 7.18 2.49
N ALA A 318 3.11 7.02 3.79
CA ALA A 318 4.46 6.97 4.36
C ALA A 318 5.32 5.84 3.75
N GLU A 319 4.77 4.63 3.64
CA GLU A 319 5.45 3.48 3.02
C GLU A 319 5.77 3.72 1.55
N LYS A 320 4.88 4.39 0.82
CA LYS A 320 5.10 4.74 -0.58
C LYS A 320 6.24 5.73 -0.75
N GLU A 321 6.36 6.72 0.14
CA GLU A 321 7.49 7.65 0.15
C GLU A 321 8.80 6.93 0.47
N GLU A 322 8.82 6.02 1.45
CA GLU A 322 9.98 5.16 1.77
C GLU A 322 10.42 4.29 0.58
N ILE A 323 9.46 3.68 -0.14
CA ILE A 323 9.71 2.88 -1.35
C ILE A 323 10.26 3.76 -2.51
N LEU A 324 9.81 5.02 -2.62
CA LEU A 324 10.32 5.94 -3.64
C LEU A 324 11.74 6.45 -3.31
N VAL A 325 12.01 6.77 -2.04
CA VAL A 325 13.34 7.20 -1.58
C VAL A 325 14.37 6.07 -1.71
N SER A 326 14.05 4.85 -1.27
CA SER A 326 14.95 3.69 -1.40
C SER A 326 15.29 3.37 -2.86
N LYS A 327 14.32 3.44 -3.77
CA LYS A 327 14.58 3.31 -5.23
C LYS A 327 15.41 4.45 -5.80
N HIS A 328 15.23 5.67 -5.31
CA HIS A 328 16.07 6.81 -5.71
C HIS A 328 17.53 6.63 -5.27
N ASN A 329 17.75 6.19 -4.04
CA ASN A 329 19.08 5.94 -3.48
C ASN A 329 19.79 4.78 -4.19
N MET A 330 19.08 3.69 -4.51
CA MET A 330 19.62 2.61 -5.36
C MET A 330 20.06 3.15 -6.73
N LEU A 331 19.23 3.96 -7.41
CA LEU A 331 19.60 4.54 -8.70
C LEU A 331 20.81 5.48 -8.58
N LEU A 332 20.92 6.26 -7.51
CA LEU A 332 22.10 7.12 -7.27
C LEU A 332 23.39 6.29 -7.11
N LEU A 333 23.34 5.13 -6.44
CA LEU A 333 24.49 4.23 -6.33
C LEU A 333 24.96 3.70 -7.69
N PHE A 334 24.06 3.49 -8.66
CA PHE A 334 24.41 3.11 -10.04
C PHE A 334 24.81 4.29 -10.95
N TYR A 335 24.73 5.53 -10.47
CA TYR A 335 25.07 6.74 -11.22
C TYR A 335 26.12 7.64 -10.55
N LEU A 336 26.75 7.17 -9.46
CA LEU A 336 28.03 7.72 -9.03
C LEU A 336 29.08 7.28 -10.06
N PRO A 337 29.82 8.22 -10.70
CA PRO A 337 31.03 7.84 -11.40
C PRO A 337 32.00 7.22 -10.40
N GLU A 338 32.72 6.18 -10.82
CA GLU A 338 33.90 5.72 -10.10
C GLU A 338 34.96 6.82 -10.17
N CYS A 339 34.96 7.70 -9.16
CA CYS A 339 36.04 8.64 -8.91
C CYS A 339 37.02 8.00 -7.92
N CYS A 340 37.95 7.23 -8.47
CA CYS A 340 39.24 6.88 -7.89
C CYS A 340 40.30 7.07 -8.98
#